data_AF-A0A933D0P2-F1
#
_entry.id   AF-A0A933D0P2-F1
#
_cell.length_a   1.000
_cell.length_b   1.000
_cell.length_c   1.000
_cell.angle_alpha   90.00
_cell.angle_beta   90.00
_cell.angle_gamma   90.00
#
_symmetry.space_group_name_H-M   'P 1'
#
loop_
_entity.id
_entity.type
_entity.pdbx_description
1 polymer ?
#
loop_
_entity_poly.entity_id
_entity_poly.type
_entity_poly.pdbx_seq_one_letter_code
_entity_poly.pdbx_strand_id
1 'polypeptide(L)'
;MKLRITIFMWIVALSVPLLTFSQIPNASFENWTNGEPDGWATSNSPPDFITTTASSESHTGTKALRGEVITDTNCVLHRPIVFAGSDGGGFAVTQRYGALEGYYRFLPMFTRKFQ
;
A
#
# COMPACT_ATOMS: atom_id res chain seq x y z
N MET A 1 -42.04 -25.80 -5.17
CA MET A 1 -41.49 -24.47 -4.82
C MET A 1 -40.16 -24.56 -4.06
N LYS A 2 -40.06 -25.37 -3.00
CA LYS A 2 -38.84 -25.51 -2.17
C LYS A 2 -37.58 -25.93 -2.96
N LEU A 3 -37.67 -26.91 -3.86
CA LEU A 3 -36.53 -27.40 -4.67
C LEU A 3 -35.90 -26.33 -5.57
N ARG A 4 -36.71 -25.44 -6.17
CA ARG A 4 -36.22 -24.36 -7.04
C ARG A 4 -35.45 -23.29 -6.26
N ILE A 5 -35.89 -22.99 -5.04
CA ILE A 5 -35.22 -22.05 -4.13
C ILE A 5 -33.90 -22.63 -3.64
N THR A 6 -33.86 -23.92 -3.31
CA THR A 6 -32.63 -24.60 -2.88
C THR A 6 -31.59 -24.62 -3.99
N ILE A 7 -31.96 -24.96 -5.23
CA ILE A 7 -31.04 -24.93 -6.39
C ILE A 7 -30.51 -23.52 -6.64
N PHE A 8 -31.37 -22.50 -6.57
CA PHE A 8 -30.96 -21.11 -6.72
C PHE A 8 -29.94 -20.68 -5.64
N MET A 9 -30.15 -21.06 -4.37
CA MET A 9 -29.20 -20.80 -3.28
C MET A 9 -27.85 -21.47 -3.52
N TRP A 10 -27.82 -22.70 -4.05
CA TRP A 10 -26.57 -23.38 -4.41
C TRP A 10 -25.84 -22.70 -5.56
N ILE A 11 -26.55 -22.23 -6.60
CA ILE A 11 -25.94 -21.50 -7.72
C ILE A 11 -25.33 -20.18 -7.23
N VAL A 12 -26.04 -19.44 -6.38
CA VAL A 12 -25.52 -18.19 -5.79
C VAL A 12 -24.27 -18.49 -4.95
N ALA A 13 -24.32 -19.50 -4.07
CA ALA A 13 -23.18 -19.87 -3.22
C ALA A 13 -21.93 -20.32 -4.02
N LEU A 14 -22.10 -21.05 -5.14
CA LEU A 14 -20.97 -21.43 -6.01
C LEU A 14 -20.43 -20.29 -6.87
N SER A 15 -21.21 -19.21 -7.10
CA SER A 15 -20.79 -18.09 -7.94
C SER A 15 -19.93 -17.05 -7.23
N VAL A 16 -20.02 -16.94 -5.90
CA VAL A 16 -19.27 -15.97 -5.08
C VAL A 16 -17.73 -16.11 -5.17
N PRO A 17 -17.11 -17.31 -5.12
CA PRO A 17 -15.66 -17.43 -5.19
C PRO A 17 -15.06 -17.08 -6.57
N LEU A 18 -15.88 -17.02 -7.63
CA LEU A 18 -15.42 -16.61 -8.97
C LEU A 18 -15.16 -15.09 -9.07
N LEU A 19 -15.57 -14.31 -8.07
CA LEU A 19 -15.44 -12.85 -8.05
C LEU A 19 -14.35 -12.34 -7.10
N THR A 20 -13.65 -13.22 -6.38
CA THR A 20 -12.58 -12.82 -5.45
C THR A 20 -11.25 -12.77 -6.18
N PHE A 21 -10.90 -11.60 -6.72
CA PHE A 21 -9.54 -11.33 -7.21
C PHE A 21 -8.57 -11.18 -6.03
N SER A 22 -7.28 -11.49 -6.22
CA SER A 22 -6.26 -11.16 -5.20
C SER A 22 -6.18 -9.64 -5.09
N GLN A 23 -6.88 -9.06 -4.11
CA GLN A 23 -6.81 -7.63 -3.88
C GLN A 23 -5.41 -7.28 -3.39
N ILE A 24 -4.86 -6.18 -3.90
CA ILE A 24 -3.65 -5.59 -3.34
C ILE A 24 -3.92 -5.34 -1.85
N PRO A 25 -3.18 -5.98 -0.92
CA PRO A 25 -3.41 -5.80 0.51
C PRO A 25 -3.27 -4.32 0.87
N ASN A 26 -4.25 -3.79 1.60
CA ASN A 26 -4.21 -2.42 2.13
C ASN A 26 -3.84 -1.36 1.07
N ALA A 27 -4.39 -1.47 -0.16
CA ALA A 27 -4.04 -0.61 -1.29
C ALA A 27 -4.26 0.90 -1.04
N SER A 28 -5.13 1.25 -0.10
CA SER A 28 -5.41 2.62 0.32
C SER A 28 -4.46 3.14 1.40
N PHE A 29 -3.61 2.30 1.99
CA PHE A 29 -2.73 2.63 3.12
C PHE A 29 -3.48 3.16 4.36
N GLU A 30 -4.63 2.56 4.69
CA GLU A 30 -5.43 2.95 5.86
C GLU A 30 -4.99 2.22 7.14
N ASN A 31 -4.47 1.00 7.01
CA ASN A 31 -4.09 0.16 8.13
C ASN A 31 -2.58 0.22 8.37
N TRP A 32 -2.18 0.47 9.61
CA TRP A 32 -0.78 0.65 10.01
C TRP A 32 -0.55 0.04 11.38
N THR A 33 0.53 -0.73 11.51
CA THR A 33 0.95 -1.34 12.77
C THR A 33 2.42 -1.01 13.01
N ASN A 34 2.76 -0.56 14.23
CA ASN A 34 4.14 -0.24 14.62
C ASN A 34 4.87 0.76 13.69
N GLY A 35 4.13 1.67 13.06
CA GLY A 35 4.71 2.67 12.14
C GLY A 35 4.88 2.18 10.69
N GLU A 36 4.50 0.95 10.38
CA GLU A 36 4.57 0.36 9.04
C GLU A 36 3.18 0.17 8.43
N PRO A 37 3.01 0.30 7.10
CA PRO A 37 1.75 0.01 6.43
C PRO A 37 1.51 -1.50 6.38
N ASP A 38 0.35 -1.96 6.86
CA ASP A 38 0.07 -3.39 6.97
C ASP A 38 0.10 -4.06 5.58
N GLY A 39 0.84 -5.15 5.44
CA GLY A 39 1.01 -5.88 4.18
C GLY A 39 2.08 -5.33 3.23
N TRP A 40 2.85 -4.33 3.67
CA TRP A 40 3.94 -3.71 2.94
C TRP A 40 5.21 -3.66 3.81
N ALA A 41 6.37 -3.61 3.17
CA ALA A 41 7.64 -3.33 3.82
C ALA A 41 8.13 -1.95 3.39
N THR A 42 8.88 -1.27 4.25
CA THR A 42 9.48 0.03 3.90
C THR A 42 10.99 0.01 4.10
N SER A 43 11.65 1.04 3.60
CA SER A 43 13.06 1.30 3.90
C SER A 43 13.30 1.88 5.29
N ASN A 44 12.28 2.00 6.16
CA ASN A 44 12.50 2.49 7.51
C ASN A 44 13.48 1.59 8.27
N SER A 45 14.35 2.21 9.05
CA SER A 45 15.25 1.53 9.97
C SER A 45 15.20 2.25 11.32
N PRO A 46 14.17 2.00 12.14
CA PRO A 46 14.10 2.59 13.48
C PRO A 46 15.24 2.04 14.36
N PRO A 47 15.88 2.88 15.20
CA PRO A 47 15.65 4.31 15.38
C PRO A 47 16.46 5.22 14.43
N ASP A 48 17.27 4.65 13.55
CA ASP A 48 18.26 5.36 12.76
C ASP A 48 17.64 6.34 11.75
N PHE A 49 16.66 5.89 10.98
CA PHE A 49 15.98 6.73 9.99
C PHE A 49 14.57 6.23 9.66
N ILE A 50 13.62 7.18 9.60
CA ILE A 50 12.23 6.94 9.20
C ILE A 50 11.94 7.83 8.00
N THR A 51 11.72 7.22 6.85
CA THR A 51 11.46 7.91 5.56
C THR A 51 10.01 7.78 5.12
N THR A 52 9.30 6.75 5.61
CA THR A 52 7.92 6.46 5.25
C THR A 52 7.03 6.50 6.48
N THR A 53 5.95 7.27 6.42
CA THR A 53 5.01 7.47 7.54
C THR A 53 3.55 7.53 7.06
N ALA A 54 2.61 7.38 7.98
CA ALA A 54 1.20 7.67 7.73
C ALA A 54 0.94 9.18 7.72
N SER A 55 0.11 9.64 6.80
CA SER A 55 -0.34 11.04 6.70
C SER A 55 -1.86 11.10 6.73
N SER A 56 -2.43 12.12 7.39
CA SER A 56 -3.87 12.42 7.32
C SER A 56 -4.27 13.19 6.07
N GLU A 57 -3.31 13.73 5.31
CA GLU A 57 -3.56 14.26 3.97
C GLU A 57 -3.71 13.08 3.00
N SER A 58 -4.94 12.67 2.75
CA SER A 58 -5.29 11.52 1.91
C SER A 58 -6.16 11.95 0.73
N HIS A 59 -6.07 11.22 -0.39
CA HIS A 59 -6.98 11.40 -1.53
C HIS A 59 -8.39 10.88 -1.20
N THR A 60 -8.46 9.80 -0.42
CA THR A 60 -9.67 9.17 0.10
C THR A 60 -9.37 8.59 1.46
N GLY A 61 -10.38 8.48 2.34
CA GLY A 61 -10.23 7.85 3.65
C GLY A 61 -9.55 8.75 4.68
N THR A 62 -8.82 8.18 5.62
CA THR A 62 -8.25 8.90 6.78
C THR A 62 -6.74 8.89 6.83
N LYS A 63 -6.10 8.00 6.08
CA LYS A 63 -4.65 7.89 6.00
C LYS A 63 -4.17 7.72 4.57
N ALA A 64 -2.95 8.14 4.32
CA ALA A 64 -2.20 7.86 3.11
C ALA A 64 -0.73 7.63 3.45
N LEU A 65 0.01 7.04 2.52
CA LEU A 65 1.45 6.89 2.63
C LEU A 65 2.14 8.22 2.30
N ARG A 66 3.01 8.68 3.20
CA ARG A 66 3.91 9.82 2.98
C ARG A 66 5.34 9.34 2.97
N GLY A 67 6.03 9.61 1.87
CA GLY A 67 7.48 9.46 1.77
C GLY A 67 8.17 10.81 1.90
N GLU A 68 9.22 10.88 2.71
CA GLU A 68 10.07 12.04 2.87
C GLU A 68 11.53 11.64 2.71
N VAL A 69 12.27 12.42 1.91
CA VAL A 69 13.72 12.28 1.82
C VAL A 69 14.32 12.97 3.03
N ILE A 70 15.03 12.24 3.86
CA ILE A 70 15.67 12.78 5.05
C ILE A 70 17.19 12.66 4.93
N THR A 71 17.89 13.50 5.69
CA THR A 71 19.34 13.40 5.87
C THR A 71 19.59 13.00 7.32
N ASP A 72 20.34 11.94 7.55
CA ASP A 72 20.69 11.50 8.90
C ASP A 72 21.79 12.37 9.52
N THR A 73 22.18 12.05 10.75
CA THR A 73 23.25 12.74 11.49
C THR A 73 24.63 12.60 10.84
N ASN A 74 24.84 11.63 9.96
CA ASN A 74 26.06 11.41 9.20
C ASN A 74 26.03 12.11 7.83
N CYS A 75 25.04 12.98 7.59
CA CYS A 75 24.80 13.65 6.31
C CYS A 75 24.51 12.67 5.16
N VAL A 76 24.00 11.47 5.46
CA VAL A 76 23.58 10.50 4.45
C VAL A 76 22.12 10.74 4.09
N LEU A 77 21.85 10.85 2.79
CA LEU A 77 20.50 10.98 2.25
C LEU A 77 19.82 9.62 2.20
N HIS A 78 18.64 9.53 2.81
CA HIS A 78 17.78 8.35 2.81
C HIS A 78 16.51 8.63 2.01
N ARG A 79 16.20 7.74 1.06
CA ARG A 79 15.02 7.85 0.19
C ARG A 79 13.87 6.99 0.74
N PRO A 80 12.61 7.45 0.64
CA PRO A 80 11.46 6.63 0.97
C PRO A 80 11.28 5.54 -0.10
N ILE A 81 11.34 4.28 0.31
CA ILE A 81 11.03 3.12 -0.54
C ILE A 81 9.98 2.27 0.17
N VAL A 82 9.04 1.76 -0.62
CA VAL A 82 7.97 0.86 -0.17
C VAL A 82 7.95 -0.34 -1.09
N PHE A 83 7.89 -1.53 -0.51
CA PHE A 83 7.91 -2.81 -1.21
C PHE A 83 6.61 -3.55 -0.95
N ALA A 84 6.09 -4.22 -1.98
CA ALA A 84 4.92 -5.08 -1.83
C ALA A 84 5.25 -6.28 -0.93
N GLY A 85 4.29 -6.69 -0.10
CA GLY A 85 4.48 -7.79 0.86
C GLY A 85 5.17 -7.32 2.14
N SER A 86 4.84 -7.96 3.26
CA SER A 86 5.37 -7.60 4.59
C SER A 86 6.89 -7.82 4.73
N ASP A 87 7.49 -8.62 3.86
CA ASP A 87 8.92 -8.89 3.77
C ASP A 87 9.58 -8.24 2.53
N GLY A 88 8.81 -7.49 1.75
CA GLY A 88 9.24 -6.93 0.47
C GLY A 88 9.35 -7.93 -0.68
N GLY A 89 8.94 -9.19 -0.48
CA GLY A 89 8.97 -10.25 -1.50
C GLY A 89 7.75 -10.25 -2.44
N GLY A 90 6.78 -9.36 -2.23
CA GLY A 90 5.51 -9.33 -2.92
C GLY A 90 4.44 -10.18 -2.23
N PHE A 91 3.33 -10.41 -2.94
CA PHE A 91 2.24 -11.28 -2.53
C PHE A 91 1.73 -12.07 -3.72
N ALA A 92 1.06 -13.20 -3.46
CA ALA A 92 0.58 -14.09 -4.52
C ALA A 92 -0.47 -13.41 -5.40
N VAL A 93 -0.33 -13.57 -6.72
CA VAL A 93 -1.27 -13.09 -7.73
C VAL A 93 -1.67 -14.24 -8.66
N THR A 94 -2.93 -14.31 -9.05
CA THR A 94 -3.48 -15.35 -9.94
C THR A 94 -3.66 -14.89 -11.37
N GLN A 95 -3.34 -13.63 -11.66
CA GLN A 95 -3.52 -13.00 -12.96
C GLN A 95 -2.36 -12.08 -13.30
N ARG A 96 -2.22 -11.79 -14.59
CA ARG A 96 -1.26 -10.81 -15.10
C ARG A 96 -1.91 -9.43 -15.17
N TYR A 97 -1.37 -8.47 -14.44
CA TYR A 97 -1.81 -7.08 -14.47
C TYR A 97 -1.18 -6.33 -15.64
N GLY A 98 -1.94 -5.44 -16.28
CA GLY A 98 -1.48 -4.60 -17.40
C GLY A 98 -1.22 -3.14 -17.03
N ALA A 99 -1.72 -2.67 -15.88
CA ALA A 99 -1.58 -1.31 -15.41
C ALA A 99 -1.62 -1.26 -13.87
N LEU A 100 -1.03 -0.20 -13.31
CA LEU A 100 -1.16 0.21 -11.92
C LEU A 100 -1.60 1.67 -11.92
N GLU A 101 -2.68 1.97 -11.20
CA GLU A 101 -3.26 3.30 -11.12
C GLU A 101 -3.29 3.75 -9.66
N GLY A 102 -3.12 5.05 -9.44
CA GLY A 102 -3.11 5.63 -8.10
C GLY A 102 -3.01 7.15 -8.14
N TYR A 103 -3.17 7.75 -6.97
CA TYR A 103 -3.10 9.20 -6.79
C TYR A 103 -1.87 9.54 -5.96
N TYR A 104 -1.18 10.61 -6.31
CA TYR A 104 -0.04 11.10 -5.55
C TYR A 104 -0.04 12.63 -5.51
N ARG A 105 0.55 13.17 -4.44
CA ARG A 105 0.93 14.57 -4.32
C ARG A 105 2.44 14.62 -4.17
N PHE A 106 3.09 15.48 -4.95
CA PHE A 106 4.54 15.63 -4.91
C PHE A 106 4.90 17.09 -4.64
N LEU A 107 5.74 17.30 -3.63
CA LEU A 107 6.29 18.61 -3.26
C LEU A 107 7.82 18.53 -3.38
N PRO A 108 8.42 19.07 -4.45
CA PRO A 108 9.86 19.05 -4.59
C PRO A 108 10.51 20.00 -3.57
N MET A 109 11.60 19.56 -2.94
CA MET A 109 12.46 20.47 -2.19
C MET A 109 13.35 21.22 -3.17
N PHE A 110 13.20 22.54 -3.25
CA PHE A 110 14.15 23.37 -3.99
C PHE A 110 15.41 23.58 -3.15
N THR A 111 16.45 22.79 -3.39
CA THR A 111 17.80 23.21 -3.00
C THR A 111 18.21 24.33 -3.95
N ARG A 112 18.34 25.56 -3.43
CA ARG A 112 18.95 26.67 -4.18
C ARG A 112 20.33 26.21 -4.62
N LYS A 113 20.57 26.07 -5.92
CA LYS A 113 21.94 25.92 -6.44
C LYS A 113 22.66 27.22 -6.07
N PHE A 114 23.69 27.13 -5.23
CA PHE A 114 24.60 28.26 -5.03
C PHE A 114 25.20 28.61 -6.39
N GLN A 115 24.89 29.82 -6.88
CA GLN A 115 25.59 30.46 -7.99
C GLN A 115 26.92 31.02 -7.49
#